data_AF-A0A7K3AKU2-F1
#
_entry.id   AF-A0A7K3AKU2-F1
#
_cell.length_a   1.000
_cell.length_b   1.000
_cell.length_c   1.000
_cell.angle_alpha   90.00
_cell.angle_beta   90.00
_cell.angle_gamma   90.00
#
_symmetry.space_group_name_H-M   'P 1'
#
loop_
_entity.id
_entity.type
_entity.pdbx_description
1 polymer ?
#
loop_
_entity_poly.entity_id
_entity_poly.type
_entity_poly.pdbx_seq_one_letter_code
_entity_poly.pdbx_strand_id
1 'polypeptide(L)'
;MTNIHVIELEPEVRDWLELLPEKHYWKVEEYAGLLASRGTSTPMPFSRPLRDGVYELRPTLNGEATRVTYWFAPDRRIVLLTVFRKTRMRESAQVDRAVRARELCEAEHGPAHTTYTRGESR
;
A
#
# COMPACT_ATOMS: atom_id res chain seq x y z
N MET A 1 -7.29 -10.73 -13.89
CA MET A 1 -6.99 -11.33 -12.57
C MET A 1 -8.16 -11.03 -11.65
N THR A 2 -8.68 -12.03 -10.94
CA THR A 2 -9.75 -11.81 -9.96
C THR A 2 -9.15 -11.21 -8.68
N ASN A 3 -9.62 -10.05 -8.26
CA ASN A 3 -9.20 -9.46 -6.98
C ASN A 3 -9.92 -10.20 -5.86
N ILE A 4 -9.14 -10.81 -4.97
CA ILE A 4 -9.66 -11.57 -3.82
C ILE A 4 -9.55 -10.79 -2.51
N HIS A 5 -8.83 -9.66 -2.53
CA HIS A 5 -8.77 -8.68 -1.45
C HIS A 5 -9.27 -7.32 -1.94
N VAL A 6 -9.82 -6.54 -1.02
CA VAL A 6 -10.14 -5.12 -1.22
C VAL A 6 -8.96 -4.27 -0.77
N ILE A 7 -8.58 -3.29 -1.58
CA ILE A 7 -7.56 -2.30 -1.24
C ILE A 7 -8.25 -1.08 -0.62
N GLU A 8 -7.82 -0.71 0.58
CA GLU A 8 -8.22 0.50 1.28
C GLU A 8 -7.00 1.43 1.44
N LEU A 9 -7.26 2.73 1.59
CA LEU A 9 -6.22 3.76 1.61
C LEU A 9 -6.35 4.61 2.86
N GLU A 10 -5.29 4.68 3.66
CA GLU A 10 -5.11 5.75 4.64
C GLU A 10 -4.90 7.11 3.93
N PRO A 11 -5.21 8.24 4.60
CA PRO A 11 -5.14 9.57 4.00
C PRO A 11 -3.79 9.89 3.32
N GLU A 12 -2.67 9.54 3.96
CA GLU A 12 -1.34 9.81 3.38
C GLU A 12 -1.15 9.18 2.00
N VAL A 13 -1.58 7.93 1.82
CA VAL A 13 -1.43 7.23 0.53
C VAL A 13 -2.44 7.75 -0.48
N ARG A 14 -3.66 8.09 -0.06
CA ARG A 14 -4.68 8.71 -0.92
C ARG A 14 -4.18 10.04 -1.48
N ASP A 15 -3.79 10.96 -0.61
CA ASP A 15 -3.33 12.30 -0.98
C ASP A 15 -2.09 12.22 -1.89
N TRP A 16 -1.19 11.27 -1.61
CA TRP A 16 -0.04 11.02 -2.46
C TRP A 16 -0.43 10.54 -3.87
N LEU A 17 -1.37 9.58 -3.99
CA LEU A 17 -1.84 9.07 -5.28
C LEU A 17 -2.48 10.16 -6.14
N GLU A 18 -3.24 11.08 -5.53
CA GLU A 18 -3.88 12.21 -6.23
C GLU A 18 -2.87 13.18 -6.85
N LEU A 19 -1.67 13.27 -6.28
CA LEU A 19 -0.60 14.15 -6.74
C LEU A 19 0.36 13.48 -7.73
N LEU A 20 0.20 12.18 -8.00
CA LEU A 20 1.09 11.48 -8.91
C LEU A 20 0.83 11.86 -10.37
N PRO A 21 1.90 11.99 -11.18
CA PRO A 21 1.74 11.95 -12.63
C PRO A 21 1.05 10.64 -13.04
N GLU A 22 0.19 10.71 -14.06
CA GLU A 22 -0.62 9.59 -14.54
C GLU A 22 0.18 8.28 -14.71
N LYS A 23 1.36 8.35 -15.36
CA LYS A 23 2.23 7.18 -15.55
C LYS A 23 2.66 6.51 -14.23
N HIS A 24 2.87 7.28 -13.17
CA HIS A 24 3.24 6.75 -11.86
C HIS A 24 2.03 6.17 -11.15
N TYR A 25 0.89 6.85 -11.23
CA TYR A 25 -0.37 6.34 -10.69
C TYR A 25 -0.71 4.95 -11.27
N TRP A 26 -0.68 4.80 -12.61
CA TRP A 26 -0.88 3.50 -13.27
C TRP A 26 0.10 2.44 -12.77
N LYS A 27 1.36 2.83 -12.52
CA LYS A 27 2.37 1.89 -12.02
C LYS A 27 2.07 1.42 -10.60
N VAL A 28 1.57 2.31 -9.75
CA VAL A 28 1.19 1.94 -8.38
C VAL A 28 -0.07 1.08 -8.39
N GLU A 29 -1.04 1.40 -9.25
CA GLU A 29 -2.21 0.57 -9.49
C GLU A 29 -1.88 -0.86 -9.91
N GLU A 30 -0.91 -1.06 -10.83
CA GLU A 30 -0.45 -2.41 -11.20
C GLU A 30 0.05 -3.21 -9.98
N TYR A 31 0.79 -2.55 -9.08
CA TYR A 31 1.29 -3.18 -7.84
C TYR A 31 0.16 -3.47 -6.86
N ALA A 32 -0.79 -2.55 -6.71
CA ALA A 32 -1.96 -2.73 -5.85
C ALA A 32 -2.87 -3.84 -6.37
N GLY A 33 -3.08 -3.96 -7.68
CA GLY A 33 -3.84 -5.06 -8.29
C GLY A 33 -3.15 -6.42 -8.14
N LEU A 34 -1.83 -6.47 -8.28
CA LEU A 34 -1.06 -7.68 -7.98
C LEU A 34 -1.23 -8.08 -6.50
N LEU A 35 -1.15 -7.12 -5.59
CA LEU A 35 -1.36 -7.34 -4.16
C LEU A 35 -2.79 -7.80 -3.86
N ALA A 36 -3.80 -7.16 -4.45
CA ALA A 36 -5.21 -7.52 -4.27
C ALA A 36 -5.51 -8.96 -4.73
N SER A 37 -4.87 -9.40 -5.82
CA SER A 37 -5.06 -10.73 -6.38
C SER A 37 -4.28 -11.83 -5.65
N ARG A 38 -3.11 -11.52 -5.07
CA ARG A 38 -2.24 -12.53 -4.44
C ARG A 38 -2.21 -12.50 -2.92
N GLY A 39 -2.56 -11.38 -2.30
CA GLY A 39 -2.49 -11.18 -0.86
C GLY A 39 -1.12 -11.51 -0.28
N THR A 40 -1.09 -12.38 0.73
CA THR A 40 0.14 -12.86 1.40
C THR A 40 1.10 -13.62 0.47
N SER A 41 0.61 -14.13 -0.67
CA SER A 41 1.42 -14.80 -1.69
C SER A 41 2.08 -13.84 -2.69
N THR A 42 2.03 -12.53 -2.45
CA THR A 42 2.70 -11.54 -3.30
C THR A 42 4.23 -11.68 -3.17
N PRO A 43 4.95 -12.07 -4.24
CA PRO A 43 6.35 -12.42 -4.12
C PRO A 43 7.27 -11.19 -4.16
N MET A 44 8.54 -11.40 -3.81
CA MET A 44 9.60 -10.48 -4.23
C MET A 44 9.71 -10.44 -5.76
N PRO A 45 10.08 -9.29 -6.36
CA PRO A 45 10.49 -8.04 -5.71
C PRO A 45 9.32 -7.12 -5.32
N PHE A 46 8.06 -7.51 -5.52
CA PHE A 46 6.91 -6.60 -5.42
C PHE A 46 6.52 -6.28 -3.98
N SER A 47 6.56 -7.28 -3.11
CA SER A 47 6.26 -7.14 -1.68
C SER A 47 7.32 -7.77 -0.80
N ARG A 48 7.45 -7.26 0.43
CA ARG A 48 8.26 -7.86 1.49
C ARG A 48 7.62 -7.61 2.87
N PRO A 49 7.62 -8.60 3.78
CA PRO A 49 7.29 -8.35 5.19
C PRO A 49 8.33 -7.42 5.83
N LEU A 50 7.84 -6.52 6.67
CA LEU A 50 8.65 -5.74 7.60
C LEU A 50 8.53 -6.38 8.99
N ARG A 51 8.06 -5.65 9.99
CA ARG A 51 7.85 -6.13 11.35
C ARG A 51 6.45 -5.77 11.83
N ASP A 52 6.03 -6.38 12.93
CA ASP A 52 4.79 -6.05 13.65
C ASP A 52 3.57 -6.01 12.71
N GLY A 53 3.46 -7.02 11.81
CA GLY A 53 2.33 -7.12 10.88
C GLY A 53 2.33 -6.12 9.72
N VAL A 54 3.38 -5.30 9.57
CA VAL A 54 3.54 -4.36 8.46
C VAL A 54 4.33 -4.99 7.32
N TYR A 55 3.94 -4.66 6.09
CA TYR A 55 4.57 -5.07 4.84
C TYR A 55 4.89 -3.84 3.99
N GLU A 56 5.76 -3.97 2.99
CA GLU A 56 6.03 -2.94 1.99
C GLU A 56 5.73 -3.43 0.57
N LEU A 57 5.00 -2.62 -0.20
CA LEU A 57 5.04 -2.62 -1.66
C LEU A 57 6.26 -1.83 -2.14
N ARG A 58 6.86 -2.29 -3.25
CA ARG A 58 8.16 -1.81 -3.70
C ARG A 58 8.16 -1.29 -5.15
N PRO A 59 7.26 -0.37 -5.54
CA PRO A 59 7.27 0.20 -6.87
C PRO A 59 8.55 1.01 -7.13
N THR A 60 9.00 0.99 -8.38
CA THR A 60 10.05 1.89 -8.88
C THR A 60 9.40 2.90 -9.83
N LEU A 61 9.42 4.17 -9.44
CA LEU A 61 8.77 5.26 -10.17
C LEU A 61 9.86 6.17 -10.77
N ASN A 62 9.98 6.21 -12.09
CA ASN A 62 11.07 6.90 -12.81
C ASN A 62 12.49 6.58 -12.27
N GLY A 63 12.73 5.32 -11.90
CA GLY A 63 14.02 4.90 -11.33
C GLY A 63 14.16 5.16 -9.83
N GLU A 64 13.22 5.87 -9.20
CA GLU A 64 13.20 6.07 -7.75
C GLU A 64 12.51 4.92 -7.03
N ALA A 65 13.22 4.32 -6.07
CA ALA A 65 12.66 3.27 -5.22
C ALA A 65 11.67 3.87 -4.22
N THR A 66 10.38 3.65 -4.46
CA THR A 66 9.29 4.10 -3.59
C THR A 66 8.78 2.92 -2.76
N ARG A 67 8.35 3.18 -1.53
CA ARG A 67 7.77 2.20 -0.62
C ARG A 67 6.40 2.67 -0.19
N VAL A 68 5.41 1.81 -0.36
CA VAL A 68 4.07 1.98 0.20
C VAL A 68 3.89 0.88 1.22
N THR A 69 3.75 1.25 2.48
CA THR A 69 3.54 0.26 3.56
C THR A 69 2.08 -0.12 3.63
N TYR A 70 1.80 -1.32 4.10
CA TYR A 70 0.45 -1.83 4.22
C TYR A 70 0.35 -2.91 5.30
N TRP A 71 -0.87 -3.27 5.67
CA TRP A 71 -1.15 -4.43 6.51
C TRP A 71 -2.37 -5.22 6.00
N PHE A 72 -2.48 -6.47 6.45
CA PHE A 72 -3.64 -7.31 6.17
C PHE A 72 -4.66 -7.14 7.29
N ALA A 73 -5.74 -6.42 7.00
CA ALA A 73 -6.86 -6.24 7.90
C ALA A 73 -7.84 -7.43 7.78
N PRO A 74 -8.76 -7.61 8.76
CA PRO A 74 -9.82 -8.61 8.66
C PRO A 74 -10.67 -8.47 7.38
N ASP A 75 -11.46 -9.50 7.07
CA ASP A 75 -12.42 -9.49 5.94
C ASP A 75 -11.80 -9.33 4.55
N ARG A 76 -10.59 -9.90 4.36
CA ARG A 76 -9.84 -9.84 3.10
C ARG A 76 -9.54 -8.41 2.65
N ARG A 77 -9.31 -7.51 3.60
CA ARG A 77 -8.90 -6.13 3.33
C ARG A 77 -7.39 -5.99 3.44
N ILE A 78 -6.84 -5.11 2.61
CA ILE A 78 -5.44 -4.70 2.66
C ILE A 78 -5.45 -3.18 2.69
N VAL A 79 -4.95 -2.60 3.77
CA VAL A 79 -4.94 -1.14 3.95
C VAL A 79 -3.53 -0.61 3.67
N LEU A 80 -3.40 0.29 2.69
CA LEU A 80 -2.15 1.00 2.43
C LEU A 80 -2.02 2.16 3.43
N LEU A 81 -0.93 2.20 4.18
CA LEU A 81 -0.77 3.02 5.39
C LEU A 81 0.04 4.31 5.15
N THR A 82 1.29 4.16 4.72
CA THR A 82 2.23 5.30 4.55
C THR A 82 3.09 5.12 3.31
N VAL A 83 3.63 6.22 2.78
CA VAL A 83 4.50 6.21 1.60
C VAL A 83 5.81 6.95 1.86
N PHE A 84 6.92 6.44 1.34
CA PHE A 84 8.20 7.12 1.39
C PHE A 84 9.13 6.71 0.24
N ARG A 85 10.07 7.59 -0.10
CA ARG A 85 11.20 7.24 -0.99
C ARG A 85 12.31 6.61 -0.16
N LYS A 86 12.87 5.51 -0.66
CA LYS A 86 13.99 4.85 -0.02
C LYS A 86 15.27 5.65 -0.29
N THR A 87 15.89 6.17 0.77
CA THR A 87 17.11 6.98 0.70
C THR A 87 18.33 6.27 1.30
N ARG A 88 18.12 5.25 2.13
CA ARG A 88 19.20 4.48 2.81
C ARG A 88 18.88 3.00 2.91
N MET A 89 19.87 2.18 3.29
CA MET A 89 19.70 0.71 3.39
C MET A 89 18.73 0.27 4.47
N ARG A 90 18.68 0.98 5.60
CA ARG A 90 17.79 0.70 6.74
C ARG A 90 16.94 1.92 7.01
N GLU A 91 15.63 1.80 6.88
CA GLU A 91 14.67 2.90 7.03
C GLU A 91 13.90 2.81 8.35
N SER A 92 14.58 2.54 9.48
CA SER A 92 13.92 2.18 10.76
C SER A 92 12.82 3.16 11.17
N ALA A 93 13.06 4.47 11.08
CA ALA A 93 12.08 5.50 11.41
C ALA A 93 10.80 5.43 10.55
N GLN A 94 10.92 5.06 9.26
CA GLN A 94 9.76 4.88 8.39
C GLN A 94 9.00 3.60 8.75
N VAL A 95 9.71 2.53 9.09
CA VAL A 95 9.07 1.30 9.59
C VAL A 95 8.36 1.57 10.93
N ASP A 96 8.96 2.35 11.84
CA ASP A 96 8.33 2.75 13.11
C ASP A 96 7.07 3.59 12.89
N ARG A 97 7.11 4.50 11.91
CA ARG A 97 5.93 5.28 11.51
C ARG A 97 4.82 4.39 10.96
N ALA A 98 5.16 3.41 10.12
CA ALA A 98 4.20 2.48 9.56
C ALA A 98 3.59 1.54 10.61
N VAL A 99 4.37 1.09 11.60
CA VAL A 99 3.84 0.29 12.72
C VAL A 99 2.85 1.08 13.56
N ARG A 100 3.17 2.34 13.89
CA ARG A 100 2.21 3.22 14.59
C ARG A 100 0.95 3.50 13.76
N ALA A 101 1.11 3.73 12.45
CA ALA A 101 -0.03 3.92 11.55
C ALA A 101 -0.93 2.67 11.49
N ARG A 102 -0.33 1.47 11.48
CA ARG A 102 -1.07 0.21 11.57
C ARG A 102 -1.84 0.10 12.89
N GLU A 103 -1.21 0.38 14.02
CA GLU A 103 -1.86 0.30 15.34
C GLU A 103 -3.04 1.28 15.47
N LEU A 104 -2.88 2.51 14.96
CA LEU A 104 -3.95 3.49 14.90
C LEU A 104 -5.09 3.02 13.99
N CYS A 105 -4.75 2.54 12.79
CA CYS A 105 -5.71 1.96 11.85
C CYS A 105 -6.44 0.78 12.53
N GLU A 106 -5.76 -0.19 13.12
CA GLU A 106 -6.41 -1.32 13.79
C GLU A 106 -7.36 -0.90 14.93
N ALA A 107 -7.03 0.15 15.67
CA ALA A 107 -7.83 0.65 16.79
C ALA A 107 -9.06 1.47 16.37
N GLU A 108 -8.93 2.29 15.33
CA GLU A 108 -9.95 3.28 14.94
C GLU A 108 -10.71 2.92 13.65
N HIS A 109 -10.19 1.98 12.85
CA HIS A 109 -10.68 1.69 11.51
C HIS A 109 -11.85 0.70 11.53
N GLY A 110 -13.07 1.23 11.43
CA GLY A 110 -14.21 0.48 10.90
C GLY A 110 -14.01 0.10 9.40
N PRO A 111 -14.93 -0.64 8.76
CA PRO A 111 -14.86 -0.83 7.29
C PRO A 111 -14.78 0.52 6.58
N ALA A 112 -13.86 0.67 5.62
CA ALA A 112 -13.45 1.98 5.11
C ALA A 112 -14.61 2.85 4.59
N HIS A 113 -14.51 4.16 4.84
CA HIS A 113 -15.38 5.20 4.26
C HIS A 113 -15.18 5.40 2.74
N THR A 114 -14.21 4.72 2.11
CA THR A 114 -14.05 4.67 0.65
C THR A 114 -13.36 3.38 0.22
N THR A 115 -14.05 2.53 -0.52
CA THR A 115 -13.46 1.40 -1.23
C THR A 115 -12.80 1.88 -2.51
N TYR A 116 -11.53 1.51 -2.76
CA TYR A 116 -10.93 1.74 -4.07
C TYR A 116 -11.67 0.87 -5.10
N THR A 117 -12.55 1.50 -5.89
CA THR A 117 -13.30 0.83 -6.95
C THR A 117 -12.90 1.47 -8.26
N ARG A 118 -12.48 0.64 -9.23
CA ARG A 118 -12.16 1.06 -10.59
C ARG A 118 -13.33 1.86 -11.16
N GLY A 119 -13.18 3.18 -11.23
CA GLY A 119 -14.08 4.06 -11.94
C GLY A 119 -13.73 4.05 -13.42
N GLU A 120 -14.58 3.41 -14.21
CA GLU A 120 -14.64 3.53 -15.67
C GLU A 120 -14.51 5.00 -16.08
N SER A 121 -13.33 5.38 -16.53
CA SER A 121 -13.15 6.64 -17.26
C SER A 121 -13.24 6.29 -18.73
N ARG A 122 -14.43 6.57 -19.28
CA ARG A 122 -14.84 6.68 -20.69
C ARG A 122 -13.94 6.08 -21.77
#